data_AF-A0A1B6D354-F1
#
_entry.id   AF-A0A1B6D354-F1
#
_cell.length_a   1.000
_cell.length_b   1.000
_cell.length_c   1.000
_cell.angle_alpha   90.00
_cell.angle_beta   90.00
_cell.angle_gamma   90.00
#
_symmetry.space_group_name_H-M   'P 1'
#
loop_
_entity.id
_entity.type
_entity.pdbx_description
1 polymer ?
#
loop_
_entity_poly.entity_id
_entity_poly.type
_entity_poly.pdbx_seq_one_letter_code
_entity_poly.pdbx_strand_id
1 'polypeptide(L)'
;MDDICRCSVYYADQMSIRVDKMGVTETVYEKKFEVTNEWCLAINNIDYVRQSIKPFVKELGMDDIVKQLADFKSPSAAEHCRDTLQLVMDNAVDTVKNKILDLLEIVVNKMSPSICRFLMEGAELLNQDSNSVDRLMQYLDENLVTLHSQLNPDNFDRILNIVFEKVAKIIYDVVESSLEKRRPPSFFANLKQTLKVLIGFFKQGDKPTTNEVMERIDRLLTLYGLETWDLITQVHLERLKEQRELTTPTLGMLTVKLQFVHDTLRIEVMNARNLRPADNNGSCDPYVKVHLIPEDKFAGVTRPRTKTHKPS
;
A
#
# COMPACT_ATOMS: atom_id res chain seq x y z
N MET A 1 -24.38 -3.19 -35.46
CA MET A 1 -24.01 -2.93 -34.05
C MET A 1 -23.06 -3.98 -33.51
N ASP A 2 -23.41 -5.26 -33.56
CA ASP A 2 -22.50 -6.35 -33.16
C ASP A 2 -21.16 -6.31 -33.91
N ASP A 3 -21.20 -6.10 -35.24
CA ASP A 3 -19.99 -5.96 -36.06
C ASP A 3 -19.13 -4.75 -35.65
N ILE A 4 -19.73 -3.64 -35.22
CA ILE A 4 -19.00 -2.44 -34.77
C ILE A 4 -18.22 -2.77 -33.49
N CYS A 5 -18.86 -3.48 -32.55
CA CYS A 5 -18.20 -3.95 -31.34
C CYS A 5 -17.04 -4.89 -31.67
N ARG A 6 -17.28 -5.90 -32.53
CA ARG A 6 -16.25 -6.86 -32.96
C ARG A 6 -15.08 -6.18 -33.67
N CYS A 7 -15.34 -5.24 -34.57
CA CYS A 7 -14.30 -4.47 -35.25
C CYS A 7 -13.51 -3.58 -34.27
N SER A 8 -14.19 -2.95 -33.31
CA SER A 8 -13.53 -2.10 -32.31
C SER A 8 -12.62 -2.92 -31.38
N VAL A 9 -13.10 -4.09 -30.95
CA VAL A 9 -12.30 -5.05 -30.16
C VAL A 9 -11.10 -5.55 -30.96
N TYR A 10 -11.32 -5.96 -32.22
CA TYR A 10 -10.24 -6.42 -33.09
C TYR A 10 -9.19 -5.33 -33.31
N TYR A 11 -9.60 -4.09 -33.53
CA TYR A 11 -8.70 -2.95 -33.64
C TYR A 11 -7.87 -2.75 -32.36
N ALA A 12 -8.51 -2.78 -31.18
CA ALA A 12 -7.82 -2.66 -29.91
C ALA A 12 -6.78 -3.76 -29.69
N ASP A 13 -7.13 -5.01 -30.03
CA ASP A 13 -6.20 -6.14 -29.94
C ASP A 13 -5.00 -5.99 -30.89
N GLN A 14 -5.23 -5.54 -32.14
CA GLN A 14 -4.14 -5.26 -33.09
C GLN A 14 -3.22 -4.14 -32.61
N MET A 15 -3.80 -3.07 -32.03
CA MET A 15 -3.01 -1.98 -31.45
C MET A 15 -2.17 -2.46 -30.27
N SER A 16 -2.74 -3.28 -29.37
CA SER A 16 -2.03 -3.90 -28.25
C SER A 16 -0.83 -4.74 -28.72
N ILE A 17 -1.04 -5.65 -29.69
CA ILE A 17 0.02 -6.50 -30.25
C ILE A 17 1.15 -5.67 -30.85
N ARG A 18 0.82 -4.55 -31.51
CA ARG A 18 1.80 -3.68 -32.15
C ARG A 18 2.74 -3.02 -31.13
N VAL A 19 2.21 -2.58 -29.99
CA VAL A 19 3.01 -1.88 -28.98
C VAL A 19 3.67 -2.81 -27.97
N ASP A 20 3.22 -4.07 -27.86
CA ASP A 20 3.71 -5.03 -26.86
C ASP A 20 5.24 -5.24 -26.85
N LYS A 21 5.88 -5.14 -28.03
CA LYS A 21 7.34 -5.31 -28.19
C LYS A 21 8.14 -4.02 -28.01
N MET A 22 7.47 -2.88 -27.84
CA MET A 22 8.11 -1.57 -27.74
C MET A 22 8.47 -1.23 -26.29
N GLY A 23 9.43 -0.32 -26.12
CA GLY A 23 9.81 0.21 -24.80
C GLY A 23 10.86 -0.59 -24.05
N VAL A 24 11.44 -1.66 -24.62
CA VAL A 24 12.57 -2.34 -24.01
C VAL A 24 13.85 -1.55 -24.29
N THR A 25 14.43 -0.98 -23.24
CA THR A 25 15.71 -0.29 -23.27
C THR A 25 16.77 -1.20 -22.64
N GLU A 26 17.85 -1.49 -23.37
CA GLU A 26 18.94 -2.37 -22.93
C GLU A 26 20.28 -1.63 -23.07
N THR A 27 20.95 -1.46 -21.94
CA THR A 27 22.30 -0.91 -21.82
C THR A 27 23.24 -1.99 -21.27
N VAL A 28 24.55 -1.73 -21.28
CA VAL A 28 25.55 -2.65 -20.71
C VAL A 28 25.28 -2.96 -19.23
N TYR A 29 24.62 -2.06 -18.51
CA TYR A 29 24.40 -2.15 -17.06
C TYR A 29 22.97 -2.49 -16.67
N GLU A 30 22.00 -2.30 -17.57
CA GLU A 30 20.58 -2.32 -17.21
C GLU A 30 19.70 -2.65 -18.41
N LYS A 31 18.75 -3.57 -18.18
CA LYS A 31 17.62 -3.83 -19.08
C LYS A 31 16.34 -3.45 -18.36
N LYS A 32 15.59 -2.48 -18.90
CA LYS A 32 14.34 -1.98 -18.32
C LYS A 32 13.30 -1.68 -19.39
N PHE A 33 12.05 -1.62 -18.97
CA PHE A 33 10.96 -1.10 -19.79
C PHE A 33 10.78 0.40 -19.56
N GLU A 34 10.58 1.17 -20.61
CA GLU A 34 10.20 2.59 -20.57
C GLU A 34 8.94 2.77 -21.41
N VAL A 35 7.99 3.51 -20.87
CA VAL A 35 6.76 3.88 -21.58
C VAL A 35 7.15 4.75 -22.76
N THR A 36 6.67 4.37 -23.94
CA THR A 36 6.93 5.13 -25.17
C THR A 36 5.70 5.91 -25.61
N ASN A 37 5.90 6.88 -26.50
CA ASN A 37 4.79 7.65 -27.06
C ASN A 37 3.82 6.76 -27.84
N GLU A 38 4.30 5.69 -28.47
CA GLU A 38 3.49 4.73 -29.23
C GLU A 38 2.46 4.01 -28.34
N TRP A 39 2.82 3.68 -27.10
CA TRP A 39 1.87 3.14 -26.12
C TRP A 39 0.73 4.11 -25.85
N CYS A 40 1.07 5.37 -25.61
CA CYS A 40 0.09 6.42 -25.32
C CYS A 40 -0.81 6.70 -26.53
N LEU A 41 -0.25 6.74 -27.74
CA LEU A 41 -1.00 6.88 -28.98
C LEU A 41 -1.93 5.70 -29.22
N ALA A 42 -1.49 4.47 -28.93
CA ALA A 42 -2.34 3.30 -29.05
C ALA A 42 -3.56 3.38 -28.13
N ILE A 43 -3.35 3.74 -26.86
CA ILE A 43 -4.41 3.94 -25.87
C ILE A 43 -5.39 5.04 -26.33
N ASN A 44 -4.87 6.20 -26.76
CA ASN A 44 -5.70 7.31 -27.22
C ASN A 44 -6.49 6.95 -28.48
N ASN A 45 -5.91 6.19 -29.40
CA ASN A 45 -6.61 5.74 -30.61
C ASN A 45 -7.79 4.81 -30.27
N ILE A 46 -7.60 3.89 -29.31
CA ILE A 46 -8.69 3.03 -28.83
C ILE A 46 -9.77 3.88 -28.12
N ASP A 47 -9.37 4.88 -27.34
CA ASP A 47 -10.31 5.80 -26.71
C ASP A 47 -11.07 6.65 -27.73
N TYR A 48 -10.41 7.07 -28.82
CA TYR A 48 -11.06 7.75 -29.94
C TYR A 48 -12.13 6.86 -30.58
N VAL A 49 -11.83 5.57 -30.80
CA VAL A 49 -12.82 4.60 -31.27
C VAL A 49 -13.99 4.51 -30.29
N ARG A 50 -13.74 4.41 -28.98
CA ARG A 50 -14.79 4.41 -27.93
C ARG A 50 -15.70 5.63 -28.01
N GLN A 51 -15.11 6.83 -28.13
CA GLN A 51 -15.85 8.09 -28.21
C GLN A 51 -16.66 8.19 -29.51
N SER A 52 -16.17 7.60 -30.61
CA SER A 52 -16.81 7.64 -31.92
C SER A 52 -18.02 6.72 -32.07
N ILE A 53 -18.18 5.70 -31.19
CA ILE A 53 -19.30 4.74 -31.28
C ILE A 53 -20.65 5.48 -31.19
N LYS A 54 -20.87 6.34 -30.18
CA LYS A 54 -22.16 7.01 -29.98
C LYS A 54 -22.53 7.95 -31.15
N PRO A 55 -21.64 8.86 -31.61
CA PRO A 55 -21.89 9.67 -32.81
C PRO A 55 -22.17 8.82 -34.05
N PHE A 56 -21.40 7.76 -34.30
CA PHE A 56 -21.55 6.92 -35.47
C PHE A 56 -22.93 6.23 -35.51
N VAL A 57 -23.42 5.73 -34.38
CA VAL A 57 -24.76 5.13 -34.28
C VAL A 57 -25.87 6.14 -34.57
N LYS A 58 -25.68 7.39 -34.16
CA LYS A 58 -26.62 8.47 -34.48
C LYS A 58 -26.62 8.78 -35.97
N GLU A 59 -25.46 8.80 -36.62
CA GLU A 59 -25.31 9.00 -38.07
C GLU A 59 -25.89 7.86 -38.91
N LEU A 60 -25.94 6.64 -38.38
CA LEU A 60 -26.61 5.50 -39.04
C LEU A 60 -28.13 5.65 -39.14
N GLY A 61 -28.72 6.73 -38.63
CA GLY A 61 -30.16 6.98 -38.73
C GLY A 61 -30.98 6.14 -37.76
N MET A 62 -30.40 5.78 -36.60
CA MET A 62 -31.07 4.94 -35.62
C MET A 62 -32.40 5.54 -35.14
N ASP A 63 -32.43 6.86 -34.96
CA ASP A 63 -33.64 7.58 -34.58
C ASP A 63 -34.74 7.49 -35.66
N ASP A 64 -34.36 7.52 -36.94
CA ASP A 64 -35.29 7.39 -38.06
C ASP A 64 -35.84 5.97 -38.18
N ILE A 65 -35.01 4.95 -37.97
CA ILE A 65 -35.43 3.54 -37.95
C ILE A 65 -36.42 3.29 -36.83
N VAL A 66 -36.13 3.78 -35.61
CA VAL A 66 -37.03 3.65 -34.46
C VAL A 66 -38.35 4.38 -34.72
N LYS A 67 -38.31 5.55 -35.36
CA LYS A 67 -39.52 6.30 -35.72
C LYS A 67 -40.38 5.55 -36.74
N GLN A 68 -39.77 5.02 -37.80
CA GLN A 68 -40.48 4.20 -38.79
C GLN A 68 -41.10 2.93 -38.18
N LEU A 69 -40.42 2.31 -37.21
CA LEU A 69 -40.95 1.16 -36.48
C LEU A 69 -42.17 1.51 -35.62
N ALA A 70 -42.20 2.71 -35.05
CA ALA A 70 -43.34 3.21 -34.28
C ALA A 70 -44.58 3.38 -35.16
N ASP A 71 -44.37 3.92 -36.37
CA ASP A 71 -45.43 4.14 -37.36
C ASP A 71 -45.96 2.81 -37.95
N PHE A 72 -45.10 1.79 -38.11
CA PHE A 72 -45.48 0.52 -38.75
C PHE A 72 -46.07 -0.53 -37.78
N LYS A 73 -45.59 -0.60 -36.53
CA LYS A 73 -46.03 -1.60 -35.55
C LYS A 73 -46.79 -0.98 -34.39
N SER A 74 -46.08 -0.34 -33.47
CA SER A 74 -46.63 0.34 -32.31
C SER A 74 -45.55 1.16 -31.61
N PRO A 75 -45.93 2.21 -30.85
CA PRO A 75 -44.98 2.99 -30.05
C PRO A 75 -44.19 2.13 -29.06
N SER A 76 -44.85 1.17 -28.39
CA SER A 76 -44.19 0.28 -27.42
C SER A 76 -43.17 -0.66 -28.07
N ALA A 77 -43.43 -1.16 -29.29
CA ALA A 77 -42.45 -1.97 -30.02
C ALA A 77 -41.21 -1.15 -30.44
N ALA A 78 -41.40 0.12 -30.79
CA ALA A 78 -40.32 1.02 -31.11
C ALA A 78 -39.48 1.40 -29.88
N GLU A 79 -40.12 1.63 -28.73
CA GLU A 79 -39.45 1.90 -27.47
C GLU A 79 -38.60 0.70 -27.01
N HIS A 80 -39.14 -0.52 -27.04
CA HIS A 80 -38.36 -1.73 -26.77
C HIS A 80 -37.16 -1.91 -27.72
N CYS A 81 -37.32 -1.57 -29.00
CA CYS A 81 -36.23 -1.61 -29.96
C CYS A 81 -35.14 -0.60 -29.59
N ARG A 82 -35.53 0.63 -29.25
CA ARG A 82 -34.61 1.68 -28.80
C ARG A 82 -33.82 1.25 -27.57
N ASP A 83 -34.49 0.70 -26.55
CA ASP A 83 -33.84 0.25 -25.32
C ASP A 83 -32.83 -0.87 -25.60
N THR A 84 -33.22 -1.84 -26.42
CA THR A 84 -32.33 -2.94 -26.83
C THR A 84 -31.09 -2.42 -27.54
N LEU A 85 -31.26 -1.45 -28.44
CA LEU A 85 -30.18 -0.84 -29.21
C LEU A 85 -29.26 0.01 -28.35
N GLN A 86 -29.82 0.76 -27.40
CA GLN A 86 -29.07 1.53 -26.41
C GLN A 86 -28.23 0.60 -25.54
N LEU A 87 -28.81 -0.51 -25.06
CA LEU A 87 -28.09 -1.53 -24.28
C LEU A 87 -26.92 -2.14 -25.08
N VAL A 88 -27.13 -2.50 -26.35
CA VAL A 88 -26.06 -3.02 -27.21
C VAL A 88 -24.95 -1.99 -27.40
N MET A 89 -25.30 -0.70 -27.54
CA MET A 89 -24.34 0.37 -27.68
C MET A 89 -23.53 0.60 -26.40
N ASP A 90 -24.18 0.65 -25.24
CA ASP A 90 -23.50 0.83 -23.96
C ASP A 90 -22.59 -0.36 -23.66
N ASN A 91 -23.04 -1.59 -23.95
CA ASN A 91 -22.19 -2.79 -23.87
C ASN A 91 -20.95 -2.72 -24.77
N ALA A 92 -21.09 -2.19 -26.00
CA ALA A 92 -19.96 -2.03 -26.91
C ALA A 92 -18.96 -0.97 -26.38
N VAL A 93 -19.45 0.16 -25.88
CA VAL A 93 -18.64 1.21 -25.28
C VAL A 93 -17.89 0.68 -24.05
N ASP A 94 -18.56 -0.08 -23.19
CA ASP A 94 -17.96 -0.70 -22.01
C ASP A 94 -16.91 -1.76 -22.38
N THR A 95 -17.17 -2.54 -23.44
CA THR A 95 -16.19 -3.52 -23.93
C THR A 95 -14.90 -2.84 -24.40
N VAL A 96 -15.00 -1.75 -25.17
CA VAL A 96 -13.82 -1.00 -25.62
C VAL A 96 -13.13 -0.31 -24.44
N LYS A 97 -13.90 0.20 -23.46
CA LYS A 97 -13.36 0.76 -22.22
C LYS A 97 -12.55 -0.28 -21.43
N ASN A 98 -13.03 -1.51 -21.34
CA ASN A 98 -12.31 -2.60 -20.68
C ASN A 98 -11.00 -2.92 -21.42
N LYS A 99 -10.99 -2.89 -22.76
CA LYS A 99 -9.75 -3.03 -23.55
C LYS A 99 -8.73 -1.92 -23.30
N ILE A 100 -9.19 -0.69 -23.04
CA ILE A 100 -8.31 0.40 -22.62
C ILE A 100 -7.69 0.06 -21.26
N LEU A 101 -8.50 -0.37 -20.28
CA LEU A 101 -8.02 -0.76 -18.95
C LEU A 101 -6.99 -1.91 -19.03
N ASP A 102 -7.29 -2.96 -19.82
CA ASP A 102 -6.36 -4.07 -20.05
C ASP A 102 -5.00 -3.56 -20.57
N LEU A 103 -5.00 -2.60 -21.50
CA LEU A 103 -3.78 -2.06 -22.07
C LEU A 103 -2.99 -1.21 -21.07
N LEU A 104 -3.68 -0.42 -20.24
CA LEU A 104 -3.05 0.31 -19.13
C LEU A 104 -2.41 -0.66 -18.13
N GLU A 105 -3.10 -1.76 -17.78
CA GLU A 105 -2.55 -2.80 -16.92
C GLU A 105 -1.31 -3.47 -17.52
N ILE A 106 -1.30 -3.73 -18.83
CA ILE A 106 -0.12 -4.29 -19.52
C ILE A 106 1.08 -3.36 -19.37
N VAL A 107 0.91 -2.04 -19.58
CA VAL A 107 1.98 -1.04 -19.39
C VAL A 107 2.53 -1.12 -17.97
N VAL A 108 1.66 -1.08 -16.96
CA VAL A 108 2.06 -1.11 -15.55
C VAL A 108 2.71 -2.45 -15.16
N ASN A 109 2.23 -3.56 -15.72
CA ASN A 109 2.86 -4.88 -15.54
C ASN A 109 4.26 -4.93 -16.15
N LYS A 110 4.52 -4.26 -17.28
CA LYS A 110 5.87 -4.14 -17.87
C LYS A 110 6.81 -3.24 -17.06
N MET A 111 6.28 -2.24 -16.35
CA MET A 111 7.07 -1.41 -15.43
C MET A 111 7.45 -2.17 -14.14
N SER A 112 6.66 -3.17 -13.75
CA SER A 112 6.76 -3.86 -12.44
C SER A 112 8.13 -4.47 -12.14
N PRO A 113 8.84 -5.14 -13.08
CA PRO A 113 10.17 -5.69 -12.81
C PRO A 113 11.19 -4.63 -12.42
N SER A 114 11.18 -3.47 -13.10
CA SER A 114 12.07 -2.35 -12.78
C SER A 114 11.75 -1.77 -11.40
N ILE A 115 10.47 -1.54 -11.10
CA ILE A 115 10.00 -1.03 -9.81
C ILE A 115 10.44 -1.98 -8.68
N CYS A 116 10.17 -3.28 -8.82
CA CYS A 116 10.53 -4.29 -7.83
C CYS A 116 12.05 -4.34 -7.60
N ARG A 117 12.84 -4.31 -8.68
CA ARG A 117 14.30 -4.29 -8.59
C ARG A 117 14.81 -3.05 -7.86
N PHE A 118 14.37 -1.85 -8.25
CA PHE A 118 14.81 -0.61 -7.60
C PHE A 118 14.39 -0.55 -6.11
N LEU A 119 13.20 -1.06 -5.77
CA LEU A 119 12.75 -1.19 -4.38
C LEU A 119 13.67 -2.12 -3.57
N MET A 120 14.04 -3.27 -4.11
CA MET A 120 14.95 -4.20 -3.45
C MET A 120 16.36 -3.61 -3.31
N GLU A 121 16.91 -3.02 -4.37
CA GLU A 121 18.22 -2.36 -4.34
C GLU A 121 18.25 -1.22 -3.30
N GLY A 122 17.18 -0.43 -3.21
CA GLY A 122 17.05 0.64 -2.22
C GLY A 122 16.88 0.14 -0.79
N ALA A 123 16.27 -1.02 -0.58
CA ALA A 123 16.13 -1.60 0.74
C ALA A 123 17.41 -2.31 1.24
N GLU A 124 18.24 -2.85 0.33
CA GLU A 124 19.47 -3.60 0.68
C GLU A 124 20.66 -2.72 1.07
N LEU A 125 20.78 -1.51 0.53
CA LEU A 125 21.95 -0.65 0.75
C LEU A 125 21.89 0.02 2.13
N LEU A 126 22.80 -0.37 3.02
CA LEU A 126 22.99 0.23 4.33
C LEU A 126 23.68 1.60 4.18
N ASN A 127 22.98 2.69 4.50
CA ASN A 127 23.57 4.02 4.73
C ASN A 127 24.48 4.58 3.61
N GLN A 128 24.32 4.13 2.36
CA GLN A 128 25.07 4.66 1.21
C GLN A 128 24.09 5.31 0.24
N ASP A 129 23.87 6.61 0.48
CA ASP A 129 23.23 7.61 -0.37
C ASP A 129 21.85 7.29 -0.96
N SER A 130 20.97 8.30 -0.94
CA SER A 130 19.59 8.29 -1.44
C SER A 130 19.40 7.80 -2.89
N ASN A 131 20.50 7.57 -3.62
CA ASN A 131 20.56 7.25 -5.04
C ASN A 131 19.61 6.13 -5.49
N SER A 132 19.39 5.07 -4.72
CA SER A 132 18.50 3.97 -5.17
C SER A 132 17.02 4.32 -5.09
N VAL A 133 16.61 5.06 -4.05
CA VAL A 133 15.24 5.60 -3.98
C VAL A 133 15.09 6.69 -5.05
N ASP A 134 16.09 7.54 -5.24
CA ASP A 134 16.11 8.55 -6.29
C ASP A 134 15.98 7.93 -7.69
N ARG A 135 16.62 6.77 -7.95
CA ARG A 135 16.45 6.01 -9.20
C ARG A 135 15.03 5.48 -9.39
N LEU A 136 14.39 4.98 -8.33
CA LEU A 136 12.98 4.58 -8.40
C LEU A 136 12.08 5.78 -8.71
N MET A 137 12.31 6.90 -8.02
CA MET A 137 11.54 8.13 -8.20
C MET A 137 11.73 8.68 -9.61
N GLN A 138 12.97 8.78 -10.09
CA GLN A 138 13.28 9.23 -11.44
C GLN A 138 12.65 8.32 -12.48
N TYR A 139 12.74 7.00 -12.31
CA TYR A 139 12.11 6.05 -13.22
C TYR A 139 10.59 6.24 -13.26
N LEU A 140 9.92 6.37 -12.11
CA LEU A 140 8.48 6.62 -12.08
C LEU A 140 8.13 7.97 -12.70
N ASP A 141 8.89 9.02 -12.40
CA ASP A 141 8.69 10.38 -12.92
C ASP A 141 8.82 10.44 -14.44
N GLU A 142 9.90 9.90 -15.02
CA GLU A 142 10.13 9.87 -16.48
C GLU A 142 8.96 9.17 -17.23
N ASN A 143 8.50 8.04 -16.70
CA ASN A 143 7.39 7.30 -17.28
C ASN A 143 6.06 8.03 -17.10
N LEU A 144 5.80 8.61 -15.92
CA LEU A 144 4.57 9.36 -15.65
C LEU A 144 4.51 10.68 -16.41
N VAL A 145 5.63 11.38 -16.63
CA VAL A 145 5.72 12.56 -17.49
C VAL A 145 5.35 12.20 -18.93
N THR A 146 5.88 11.09 -19.44
CA THR A 146 5.54 10.61 -20.79
C THR A 146 4.03 10.32 -20.88
N LEU A 147 3.48 9.58 -19.92
CA LEU A 147 2.06 9.27 -19.83
C LEU A 147 1.19 10.54 -19.73
N HIS A 148 1.55 11.48 -18.87
CA HIS A 148 0.83 12.75 -18.67
C HIS A 148 0.84 13.61 -19.93
N SER A 149 1.97 13.66 -20.65
CA SER A 149 2.11 14.50 -21.84
C SER A 149 1.36 13.96 -23.05
N GLN A 150 1.16 12.64 -23.14
CA GLN A 150 0.63 11.99 -24.32
C GLN A 150 -0.78 11.42 -24.13
N LEU A 151 -1.17 10.97 -22.93
CA LEU A 151 -2.52 10.42 -22.69
C LEU A 151 -3.56 11.53 -22.52
N ASN A 152 -4.81 11.21 -22.84
CA ASN A 152 -5.92 12.05 -22.42
C ASN A 152 -6.07 12.08 -20.88
N PRO A 153 -6.66 13.13 -20.30
CA PRO A 153 -6.73 13.30 -18.84
C PRO A 153 -7.41 12.12 -18.12
N ASP A 154 -8.52 11.61 -18.66
CA ASP A 154 -9.25 10.49 -18.07
C ASP A 154 -8.41 9.21 -17.99
N ASN A 155 -7.64 8.90 -19.04
CA ASN A 155 -6.77 7.74 -19.08
C ASN A 155 -5.50 7.94 -18.25
N PHE A 156 -5.00 9.18 -18.15
CA PHE A 156 -3.91 9.50 -17.22
C PHE A 156 -4.32 9.27 -15.77
N ASP A 157 -5.48 9.77 -15.34
CA ASP A 157 -6.00 9.54 -13.99
C ASP A 157 -6.19 8.04 -13.71
N ARG A 158 -6.66 7.27 -14.69
CA ARG A 158 -6.80 5.81 -14.57
C ARG A 158 -5.45 5.13 -14.38
N ILE A 159 -4.47 5.39 -15.25
CA ILE A 159 -3.16 4.73 -15.13
C ILE A 159 -2.42 5.15 -13.87
N LEU A 160 -2.55 6.40 -13.43
CA LEU A 160 -1.94 6.87 -12.19
C LEU A 160 -2.43 6.04 -10.98
N ASN A 161 -3.73 5.76 -10.91
CA ASN A 161 -4.31 4.89 -9.88
C ASN A 161 -3.81 3.44 -10.00
N ILE A 162 -3.78 2.88 -11.22
CA ILE A 162 -3.29 1.51 -11.47
C ILE A 162 -1.81 1.39 -11.08
N VAL A 163 -0.98 2.38 -11.41
CA VAL A 163 0.45 2.44 -11.01
C VAL A 163 0.56 2.47 -9.49
N PHE A 164 -0.21 3.33 -8.81
CA PHE A 164 -0.18 3.44 -7.35
C PHE A 164 -0.55 2.11 -6.66
N GLU A 165 -1.65 1.49 -7.09
CA GLU A 165 -2.07 0.18 -6.56
C GLU A 165 -1.04 -0.91 -6.84
N LYS A 166 -0.43 -0.90 -8.03
CA LYS A 166 0.62 -1.86 -8.37
C LYS A 166 1.87 -1.68 -7.53
N VAL A 167 2.34 -0.44 -7.34
CA VAL A 167 3.49 -0.13 -6.48
C VAL A 167 3.21 -0.59 -5.05
N ALA A 168 2.03 -0.32 -4.51
CA ALA A 168 1.63 -0.79 -3.18
C ALA A 168 1.67 -2.32 -3.08
N LYS A 169 1.14 -3.02 -4.08
CA LYS A 169 1.19 -4.49 -4.14
C LYS A 169 2.62 -5.03 -4.23
N ILE A 170 3.48 -4.44 -5.06
CA ILE A 170 4.89 -4.84 -5.16
C ILE A 170 5.60 -4.66 -3.82
N ILE A 171 5.36 -3.54 -3.12
CA ILE A 171 5.93 -3.33 -1.78
C ILE A 171 5.45 -4.42 -0.83
N TYR A 172 4.15 -4.73 -0.82
CA TYR A 172 3.60 -5.80 0.01
C TYR A 172 4.29 -7.15 -0.26
N ASP A 173 4.41 -7.54 -1.53
CA ASP A 173 5.06 -8.79 -1.95
C ASP A 173 6.56 -8.80 -1.55
N VAL A 174 7.24 -7.64 -1.64
CA VAL A 174 8.62 -7.48 -1.17
C VAL A 174 8.69 -7.62 0.35
N VAL A 175 7.76 -7.07 1.12
CA VAL A 175 7.71 -7.26 2.58
C VAL A 175 7.52 -8.73 2.92
N GLU A 176 6.50 -9.40 2.37
CA GLU A 176 6.22 -10.81 2.66
C GLU A 176 7.41 -11.71 2.32
N SER A 177 7.96 -11.59 1.11
CA SER A 177 9.13 -12.37 0.71
C SER A 177 10.39 -12.05 1.53
N SER A 178 10.51 -10.83 2.07
CA SER A 178 11.63 -10.44 2.94
C SER A 178 11.50 -10.98 4.36
N LEU A 179 10.26 -11.18 4.84
CA LEU A 179 9.99 -11.86 6.12
C LEU A 179 10.37 -13.33 6.04
N GLU A 180 10.01 -14.02 4.95
CA GLU A 180 10.40 -15.41 4.72
C GLU A 180 11.94 -15.57 4.69
N LYS A 181 12.63 -14.60 4.07
CA LYS A 181 14.09 -14.57 3.97
C LYS A 181 14.81 -14.05 5.22
N ARG A 182 14.07 -13.69 6.28
CA ARG A 182 14.61 -13.16 7.55
C ARG A 182 15.59 -12.00 7.35
N ARG A 183 15.22 -11.04 6.50
CA ARG A 183 16.02 -9.82 6.28
C ARG A 183 16.20 -9.03 7.60
N PRO A 184 17.29 -8.26 7.76
CA PRO A 184 17.55 -7.50 8.98
C PRO A 184 16.56 -6.33 9.17
N PRO A 185 16.39 -5.81 10.40
CA PRO A 185 15.50 -4.67 10.65
C PRO A 185 15.79 -3.43 9.81
N SER A 186 17.08 -3.16 9.54
CA SER A 186 17.51 -2.05 8.68
C SER A 186 16.89 -2.11 7.28
N PHE A 187 16.69 -3.31 6.72
CA PHE A 187 16.03 -3.49 5.43
C PHE A 187 14.59 -2.99 5.46
N PHE A 188 13.83 -3.36 6.50
CA PHE A 188 12.44 -2.93 6.66
C PHE A 188 12.34 -1.44 7.01
N ALA A 189 13.29 -0.90 7.77
CA ALA A 189 13.37 0.53 8.05
C ALA A 189 13.61 1.34 6.76
N ASN A 190 14.52 0.89 5.89
CA ASN A 190 14.74 1.50 4.58
C ASN A 190 13.49 1.43 3.70
N LEU A 191 12.85 0.26 3.63
CA LEU A 191 11.61 0.09 2.86
C LEU A 191 10.47 0.97 3.39
N LYS A 192 10.41 1.20 4.70
CA LYS A 192 9.48 2.16 5.33
C LYS A 192 9.74 3.60 4.88
N GLN A 193 11.02 3.99 4.80
CA GLN A 193 11.37 5.32 4.31
C GLN A 193 10.99 5.47 2.83
N THR A 194 11.25 4.45 2.00
CA THR A 194 10.85 4.44 0.59
C THR A 194 9.33 4.53 0.43
N LEU A 195 8.56 3.79 1.24
CA LEU A 195 7.10 3.88 1.25
C LEU A 195 6.61 5.30 1.55
N LYS A 196 7.21 6.00 2.52
CA LYS A 196 6.85 7.40 2.83
C LYS A 196 7.10 8.34 1.65
N VAL A 197 8.25 8.20 0.98
CA VAL A 197 8.58 9.01 -0.21
C VAL A 197 7.59 8.75 -1.33
N LEU A 198 7.27 7.48 -1.61
CA LEU A 198 6.30 7.09 -2.64
C LEU A 198 4.89 7.62 -2.32
N ILE A 199 4.45 7.53 -1.06
CA ILE A 199 3.17 8.12 -0.63
C ILE A 199 3.17 9.63 -0.89
N GLY A 200 4.27 10.33 -0.58
CA GLY A 200 4.40 11.76 -0.85
C GLY A 200 4.35 12.08 -2.34
N PHE A 201 4.95 11.25 -3.19
CA PHE A 201 4.98 11.43 -4.64
C PHE A 201 3.61 11.28 -5.31
N PHE A 202 2.84 10.26 -4.93
CA PHE A 202 1.49 10.05 -5.49
C PHE A 202 0.41 10.95 -4.86
N LYS A 203 0.65 11.54 -3.68
CA LYS A 203 -0.25 12.52 -3.04
C LYS A 203 -0.06 13.93 -3.62
N GLN A 204 -0.34 14.11 -4.91
CA GLN A 204 -0.59 15.44 -5.48
C GLN A 204 -2.10 15.75 -5.41
N GLY A 205 -2.64 15.90 -4.19
CA GLY A 205 -4.05 16.25 -3.97
C GLY A 205 -4.62 15.84 -2.61
N ASP A 206 -5.80 16.37 -2.26
CA ASP A 206 -6.44 16.24 -0.94
C ASP A 206 -7.26 14.94 -0.77
N LYS A 207 -7.04 13.93 -1.62
CA LYS A 207 -7.73 12.64 -1.50
C LYS A 207 -6.91 11.69 -0.63
N PRO A 208 -7.48 11.14 0.46
CA PRO A 208 -6.79 10.15 1.28
C PRO A 208 -6.73 8.82 0.51
N THR A 209 -5.65 8.60 -0.25
CA THR A 209 -5.38 7.32 -0.93
C THR A 209 -4.72 6.31 0.01
N THR A 210 -5.17 6.22 1.27
CA THR A 210 -4.72 5.20 2.21
C THR A 210 -5.72 4.05 2.20
N ASN A 211 -5.44 3.04 1.39
CA ASN A 211 -6.18 1.78 1.40
C ASN A 211 -5.73 0.92 2.58
N GLU A 212 -6.57 -0.04 3.01
CA GLU A 212 -6.27 -1.01 4.09
C GLU A 212 -4.92 -1.72 3.89
N VAL A 213 -4.56 -1.98 2.63
CA VAL A 213 -3.27 -2.58 2.24
C VAL A 213 -2.11 -1.69 2.67
N MET A 214 -2.20 -0.37 2.49
CA MET A 214 -1.11 0.55 2.81
C MET A 214 -0.91 0.69 4.32
N GLU A 215 -2.00 0.72 5.09
CA GLU A 215 -1.90 0.67 6.54
C GLU A 215 -1.30 -0.66 7.03
N ARG A 216 -1.66 -1.78 6.40
CA ARG A 216 -1.08 -3.08 6.72
C ARG A 216 0.43 -3.12 6.43
N ILE A 217 0.86 -2.59 5.28
CA ILE A 217 2.28 -2.47 4.94
C ILE A 217 3.00 -1.60 5.99
N ASP A 218 2.46 -0.43 6.33
CA ASP A 218 3.10 0.47 7.30
C ASP A 218 3.22 -0.18 8.69
N ARG A 219 2.18 -0.90 9.14
CA ARG A 219 2.22 -1.69 10.38
C ARG A 219 3.31 -2.76 10.35
N LEU A 220 3.40 -3.55 9.27
CA LEU A 220 4.42 -4.60 9.12
C LEU A 220 5.83 -3.98 9.11
N LEU A 221 6.06 -2.97 8.26
CA LEU A 221 7.35 -2.30 8.19
C LEU A 221 7.74 -1.62 9.49
N THR A 222 6.77 -1.10 10.25
CA THR A 222 7.02 -0.58 11.59
C THR A 222 7.46 -1.68 12.53
N LEU A 223 6.74 -2.80 12.59
CA LEU A 223 7.06 -3.90 13.50
C LEU A 223 8.43 -4.50 13.19
N TYR A 224 8.72 -4.79 11.92
CA TYR A 224 9.94 -5.48 11.52
C TYR A 224 11.13 -4.54 11.27
N GLY A 225 10.89 -3.24 11.12
CA GLY A 225 11.92 -2.21 11.01
C GLY A 225 12.54 -1.78 12.33
N LEU A 226 11.94 -2.20 13.45
CA LEU A 226 12.45 -1.93 14.79
C LEU A 226 13.56 -2.91 15.13
N GLU A 227 14.63 -2.41 15.74
CA GLU A 227 15.63 -3.30 16.32
C GLU A 227 15.01 -4.12 17.46
N THR A 228 15.59 -5.28 17.78
CA THR A 228 15.15 -6.11 18.91
C THR A 228 15.00 -5.29 20.19
N TRP A 229 15.86 -4.30 20.38
CA TRP A 229 15.79 -3.37 21.50
C TRP A 229 14.53 -2.50 21.50
N ASP A 230 14.18 -1.93 20.35
CA ASP A 230 13.01 -1.06 20.24
C ASP A 230 11.72 -1.85 20.42
N LEU A 231 11.69 -3.10 19.94
CA LEU A 231 10.60 -4.05 20.18
C LEU A 231 10.42 -4.36 21.66
N ILE A 232 11.51 -4.70 22.36
CA ILE A 232 11.49 -4.91 23.81
C ILE A 232 10.98 -3.65 24.53
N THR A 233 11.44 -2.48 24.11
CA THR A 233 11.02 -1.20 24.68
C THR A 233 9.52 -0.96 24.47
N GLN A 234 9.00 -1.24 23.27
CA GLN A 234 7.57 -1.11 22.96
C GLN A 234 6.71 -2.03 23.84
N VAL A 235 7.07 -3.30 23.99
CA VAL A 235 6.35 -4.24 24.87
C VAL A 235 6.29 -3.70 26.31
N HIS A 236 7.37 -3.11 26.81
CA HIS A 236 7.39 -2.54 28.15
C HIS A 236 6.55 -1.26 28.27
N LEU A 237 6.51 -0.42 27.23
CA LEU A 237 5.65 0.76 27.19
C LEU A 237 4.16 0.40 27.10
N GLU A 238 3.80 -0.62 26.33
CA GLU A 238 2.43 -1.14 26.26
C GLU A 238 1.97 -1.70 27.61
N ARG A 239 2.80 -2.51 28.27
CA ARG A 239 2.52 -3.01 29.63
C ARG A 239 2.35 -1.87 30.64
N LEU A 240 3.16 -0.80 30.54
CA LEU A 240 3.01 0.37 31.39
C LEU A 240 1.67 1.09 31.13
N LYS A 241 1.25 1.17 29.87
CA LYS A 241 -0.05 1.75 29.50
C LYS A 241 -1.21 0.91 30.06
N GLU A 242 -1.19 -0.40 29.86
CA GLU A 242 -2.16 -1.32 30.46
C GLU A 242 -2.22 -1.16 31.99
N GLN A 243 -1.06 -1.06 32.65
CA GLN A 243 -1.00 -0.87 34.10
C GLN A 243 -1.62 0.46 34.56
N ARG A 244 -1.50 1.52 33.76
CA ARG A 244 -2.10 2.83 34.07
C ARG A 244 -3.60 2.86 33.83
N GLU A 245 -4.09 2.07 32.87
CA GLU A 245 -5.52 1.99 32.52
C GLU A 245 -6.29 0.99 33.40
N LEU A 246 -5.60 0.11 34.12
CA LEU A 246 -6.20 -0.82 35.09
C LEU A 246 -6.96 -0.08 36.21
N THR A 247 -8.27 -0.30 36.27
CA THR A 247 -9.16 0.27 37.30
C THR A 247 -9.17 -0.54 38.60
N THR A 248 -8.93 -1.86 38.51
CA THR A 248 -8.94 -2.77 39.67
C THR A 248 -7.68 -3.66 39.69
N PRO A 249 -6.75 -3.44 40.64
CA PRO A 249 -5.52 -4.24 40.75
C PRO A 249 -5.80 -5.62 41.38
N THR A 250 -5.52 -6.70 40.65
CA THR A 250 -5.79 -8.09 41.08
C THR A 250 -4.71 -8.69 41.98
N LEU A 251 -3.52 -8.10 42.01
CA LEU A 251 -2.34 -8.60 42.74
C LEU A 251 -1.91 -7.69 43.90
N GLY A 252 -2.62 -6.58 44.11
CA GLY A 252 -2.28 -5.52 45.06
C GLY A 252 -1.63 -4.30 44.39
N MET A 253 -1.33 -3.28 45.20
CA MET A 253 -0.76 -2.02 44.75
C MET A 253 0.59 -1.74 45.43
N LEU A 254 1.56 -1.29 44.65
CA LEU A 254 2.86 -0.84 45.14
C LEU A 254 3.07 0.62 44.72
N THR A 255 3.27 1.51 45.69
CA THR A 255 3.63 2.91 45.42
C THR A 255 5.15 3.03 45.46
N VAL A 256 5.75 3.42 44.33
CA VAL A 256 7.21 3.60 44.19
C VAL A 256 7.50 5.02 43.74
N LYS A 257 8.53 5.62 44.31
CA LYS A 257 9.10 6.90 43.87
C LYS A 257 10.46 6.64 43.22
N LEU A 258 10.63 7.19 42.03
CA LEU A 258 11.85 7.08 41.24
C LEU A 258 12.47 8.47 41.10
N GLN A 259 13.77 8.58 41.29
CA GLN A 259 14.50 9.84 41.11
C GLN A 259 15.89 9.57 40.55
N PHE A 260 16.27 10.25 39.48
CA PHE A 260 17.66 10.31 39.04
C PHE A 260 18.38 11.44 39.79
N VAL A 261 19.49 11.10 40.44
CA VAL A 261 20.39 12.04 41.11
C VAL A 261 21.78 11.83 40.53
N HIS A 262 22.23 12.76 39.68
CA HIS A 262 23.39 12.57 38.81
C HIS A 262 23.25 11.26 38.01
N ASP A 263 24.23 10.35 38.10
CA ASP A 263 24.22 9.05 37.42
C ASP A 263 23.62 7.91 38.27
N THR A 264 22.91 8.24 39.35
CA THR A 264 22.30 7.25 40.26
C THR A 264 20.77 7.27 40.18
N LEU A 265 20.18 6.13 39.81
CA LEU A 265 18.74 5.90 39.93
C LEU A 265 18.38 5.51 41.36
N ARG A 266 17.78 6.44 42.11
CA ARG A 266 17.22 6.20 43.43
C ARG A 266 15.78 5.67 43.29
N ILE A 267 15.54 4.53 43.94
CA ILE A 267 14.24 3.84 43.97
C ILE A 267 13.79 3.75 45.41
N GLU A 268 12.64 4.34 45.73
CA GLU A 268 12.05 4.35 47.06
C GLU A 268 10.68 3.67 47.02
N VAL A 269 10.56 2.56 47.74
CA VAL A 269 9.27 1.87 47.92
C VAL A 269 8.52 2.55 49.05
N MET A 270 7.45 3.27 48.72
CA MET A 270 6.71 4.11 49.66
C MET A 270 5.71 3.30 50.48
N ASN A 271 4.89 2.47 49.80
CA ASN A 271 3.92 1.60 50.46
C ASN A 271 3.51 0.44 49.55
N ALA A 272 2.97 -0.62 50.17
CA ALA A 272 2.31 -1.73 49.49
C ALA A 272 0.94 -1.98 50.15
N ARG A 273 -0.10 -2.22 49.36
CA ARG A 273 -1.48 -2.41 49.84
C ARG A 273 -2.17 -3.56 49.11
N ASN A 274 -3.06 -4.26 49.80
CA ASN A 274 -3.89 -5.34 49.24
C ASN A 274 -3.07 -6.40 48.48
N LEU A 275 -1.85 -6.69 48.96
CA LEU A 275 -0.99 -7.71 48.36
C LEU A 275 -1.67 -9.07 48.51
N ARG A 276 -1.75 -9.80 47.40
CA ARG A 276 -2.31 -11.15 47.41
C ARG A 276 -1.35 -12.11 48.13
N PRO A 277 -1.82 -12.92 49.10
CA PRO A 277 -1.01 -13.95 49.72
C PRO A 277 -0.54 -14.98 48.68
N ALA A 278 0.73 -15.36 48.75
CA ALA A 278 1.28 -16.43 47.93
C ALA A 278 0.92 -17.82 48.46
N ASP A 279 0.74 -17.96 49.78
CA ASP A 279 0.51 -19.24 50.46
C ASP A 279 -0.90 -19.32 51.09
N ASN A 280 -1.49 -20.52 51.06
CA ASN A 280 -2.81 -20.81 51.63
C ASN A 280 -2.89 -20.71 53.17
N ASN A 281 -1.77 -20.48 53.85
CA ASN A 281 -1.68 -20.42 55.32
C ASN A 281 -1.94 -19.02 55.90
N GLY A 282 -2.23 -18.01 55.07
CA GLY A 282 -2.63 -16.67 55.51
C GLY A 282 -1.49 -15.77 56.05
N SER A 283 -0.25 -16.28 56.15
CA SER A 283 0.93 -15.49 56.50
C SER A 283 1.58 -14.91 55.23
N CYS A 284 1.81 -13.60 55.20
CA CYS A 284 2.53 -12.92 54.12
C CYS A 284 3.84 -12.35 54.66
N ASP A 285 4.95 -12.75 54.05
CA ASP A 285 6.29 -12.23 54.30
C ASP A 285 6.72 -11.33 53.12
N PRO A 286 6.12 -10.13 52.96
CA PRO A 286 6.37 -9.30 51.80
C PRO A 286 7.82 -8.80 51.77
N TYR A 287 8.42 -8.91 50.59
CA TYR A 287 9.67 -8.27 50.24
C TYR A 287 9.56 -7.73 48.81
N VAL A 288 10.33 -6.68 48.51
CA VAL A 288 10.42 -6.13 47.16
C VAL A 288 11.77 -6.52 46.57
N LYS A 289 11.74 -7.04 45.36
CA LYS A 289 12.92 -7.27 44.53
C LYS A 289 12.81 -6.37 43.31
N VAL A 290 13.87 -5.64 43.02
CA VAL A 290 13.92 -4.72 41.88
C VAL A 290 14.79 -5.32 40.79
N HIS A 291 14.28 -5.27 39.56
CA HIS A 291 14.96 -5.72 38.36
C HIS A 291 14.90 -4.60 37.32
N LEU A 292 16.02 -4.36 36.67
CA LEU A 292 16.07 -3.50 35.50
C LEU A 292 15.94 -4.38 34.25
N ILE A 293 15.16 -3.90 33.29
CA ILE A 293 14.79 -4.64 32.08
C ILE A 293 15.19 -3.85 30.83
N PRO A 294 15.59 -4.55 29.75
CA PRO A 294 15.77 -6.00 29.67
C PRO A 294 17.03 -6.47 30.40
N GLU A 295 16.96 -7.69 30.94
CA GLU A 295 17.99 -8.22 31.85
C GLU A 295 19.39 -8.25 31.24
N ASP A 296 19.50 -8.43 29.92
CA ASP A 296 20.78 -8.55 29.21
C ASP A 296 21.63 -7.27 29.26
N LYS A 297 21.01 -6.08 29.19
CA LYS A 297 21.72 -4.79 29.32
C LYS A 297 22.11 -4.47 30.77
N PHE A 298 21.42 -5.08 31.72
CA PHE A 298 21.63 -4.86 33.15
C PHE A 298 22.19 -6.10 33.84
N ALA A 299 22.82 -7.01 33.09
CA ALA A 299 23.35 -8.27 33.60
C ALA A 299 24.39 -8.06 34.72
N GLY A 300 25.13 -6.94 34.66
CA GLY A 300 26.10 -6.53 35.69
C GLY A 300 25.51 -5.73 36.86
N VAL A 301 24.22 -5.38 36.84
CA VAL A 301 23.59 -4.58 37.90
C VAL A 301 23.08 -5.50 39.00
N THR A 302 23.52 -5.24 40.24
CA THR A 302 23.03 -5.97 41.42
C THR A 302 21.53 -5.76 41.57
N ARG A 303 20.76 -6.85 41.65
CA ARG A 303 19.29 -6.83 41.83
C ARG A 303 18.95 -6.55 43.30
N PRO A 304 18.57 -5.32 43.69
CA PRO A 304 18.35 -4.98 45.09
C PRO A 304 17.13 -5.71 45.62
N ARG A 305 17.20 -6.15 46.88
CA ARG A 305 16.10 -6.82 47.58
C ARG A 305 15.93 -6.20 48.96
N THR A 306 14.71 -5.84 49.33
CA THR A 306 14.41 -5.39 50.69
C THR A 306 14.44 -6.57 51.67
N LYS A 307 14.68 -6.29 52.95
CA LYS A 307 14.43 -7.28 53.99
C LYS A 307 12.93 -7.60 54.03
N THR A 308 12.61 -8.85 54.37
CA THR A 308 11.24 -9.28 54.61
C THR A 308 10.67 -8.47 55.76
N HIS A 309 9.53 -7.82 55.52
CA HIS A 309 8.80 -7.15 56.59
C HIS A 309 7.82 -8.16 57.18
N LYS A 310 7.93 -8.46 58.48
CA LYS A 310 6.90 -9.25 59.15
C LYS A 310 5.61 -8.42 59.24
N PRO A 311 4.43 -9.01 59.00
CA PRO A 311 3.19 -8.30 59.20
C PRO A 311 3.10 -7.93 60.69
N SER A 312 2.94 -6.63 60.96
CA SER A 312 2.68 -6.07 62.29
C SER A 312 1.22 -6.23 62.65
#